data_AF-A0A432H1V1-F1
#
_entry.id   AF-A0A432H1V1-F1
#
_cell.length_a   1.000
_cell.length_b   1.000
_cell.length_c   1.000
_cell.angle_alpha   90.00
_cell.angle_beta   90.00
_cell.angle_gamma   90.00
#
_symmetry.space_group_name_H-M   'P 1'
#
loop_
_entity.id
_entity.type
_entity.pdbx_description
1 polymer ?
#
loop_
_entity_poly.entity_id
_entity_poly.type
_entity_poly.pdbx_seq_one_letter_code
_entity_poly.pdbx_strand_id
1 'polypeptide(L)'
;MALNVFALQLQDRILLALLFSLIVLPGCVERSLLIRTSPPGATVFVDGIEVGKSPVTIPFDHYGTWDVVVRMEENEKRGERSLAPQRRQVHLSPPWYQRFPIDFVFDVLWPGNIQVSFEESFVLEPQDLDALSERFRATAREHGIASPLDEPADTP
;
A
#
# COMPACT_ATOMS: atom_id res chain seq x y z
N MET A 1 -23.65 55.77 28.72
CA MET A 1 -22.29 55.19 28.80
C MET A 1 -22.29 53.65 28.75
N ALA A 2 -23.15 52.96 29.49
CA ALA A 2 -23.20 51.48 29.51
C ALA A 2 -23.58 50.79 28.18
N LEU A 3 -24.44 51.41 27.36
CA LEU A 3 -24.86 50.88 26.04
C LEU A 3 -23.69 50.76 25.04
N ASN A 4 -22.75 51.72 25.02
CA ASN A 4 -21.58 51.67 24.15
C ASN A 4 -20.58 50.57 24.57
N VAL A 5 -20.45 50.30 25.87
CA VAL A 5 -19.54 49.27 26.39
C VAL A 5 -20.05 47.87 26.06
N PHE A 6 -21.36 47.63 26.14
CA PHE A 6 -21.97 46.37 25.73
C PHE A 6 -21.86 46.12 24.22
N ALA A 7 -22.05 47.16 23.41
CA ALA A 7 -21.90 47.07 21.96
C ALA A 7 -20.45 46.76 21.54
N LEU A 8 -19.45 47.38 22.18
CA LEU A 8 -18.02 47.09 21.98
C LEU A 8 -17.67 45.63 22.36
N GLN A 9 -18.14 45.16 23.52
CA GLN A 9 -17.95 43.77 23.97
C GLN A 9 -18.59 42.74 23.03
N LEU A 10 -19.72 43.08 22.42
CA LEU A 10 -20.42 42.21 21.47
C LEU A 10 -19.70 42.19 20.10
N GLN A 11 -19.21 43.34 19.62
CA GLN A 11 -18.44 43.47 18.38
C GLN A 11 -17.16 42.62 18.42
N ASP A 12 -16.40 42.69 19.52
CA ASP A 12 -15.14 41.94 19.68
C ASP A 12 -15.38 40.42 19.68
N ARG A 13 -16.46 39.96 20.31
CA ARG A 13 -16.86 38.54 20.32
C ARG A 13 -17.25 38.04 18.94
N ILE A 14 -17.95 38.85 18.15
CA ILE A 14 -18.32 38.53 16.76
C ILE A 14 -17.07 38.47 15.88
N LEU A 15 -16.13 39.39 16.06
CA LEU A 15 -14.88 39.44 15.30
C LEU A 15 -13.98 38.24 15.61
N LEU A 16 -13.87 37.85 16.87
CA LEU A 16 -13.18 36.63 17.30
C LEU A 16 -13.84 35.36 16.76
N ALA A 17 -15.17 35.29 16.76
CA ALA A 17 -15.91 34.15 16.22
C ALA A 17 -15.76 34.03 14.70
N LEU A 18 -15.77 35.15 13.97
CA LEU A 18 -15.51 35.17 12.52
C LEU A 18 -14.06 34.81 12.19
N LEU A 19 -13.09 35.28 12.97
CA LEU A 19 -11.68 34.91 12.81
C LEU A 19 -11.47 33.41 13.08
N PHE A 20 -12.10 32.87 14.12
CA PHE A 20 -12.06 31.43 14.42
C PHE A 20 -12.74 30.60 13.33
N SER A 21 -13.89 31.05 12.83
CA SER A 21 -14.61 30.39 11.73
C SER A 21 -13.83 30.40 10.41
N LEU A 22 -12.98 31.41 10.18
CA LEU A 22 -12.14 31.49 8.98
C LEU A 22 -10.91 30.56 9.06
N ILE A 23 -10.50 30.18 10.27
CA ILE A 23 -9.40 29.23 10.52
C ILE A 23 -9.86 27.78 10.32
N VAL A 24 -11.15 27.48 10.55
CA VAL A 24 -11.73 26.15 10.35
C VAL A 24 -12.18 25.97 8.89
N LEU A 25 -11.22 26.00 7.96
CA LEU A 25 -11.44 25.42 6.64
C LEU A 25 -11.21 23.90 6.73
N PRO A 26 -12.02 23.07 6.08
CA PRO A 26 -11.85 21.62 6.15
C PRO A 26 -10.47 21.25 5.57
N GLY A 27 -9.59 20.75 6.43
CA GLY A 27 -8.36 20.09 6.02
C GLY A 27 -8.67 18.84 5.21
N CYS A 28 -7.84 18.53 4.22
CA CYS A 28 -7.93 17.29 3.46
C CYS A 28 -6.56 16.62 3.48
N VAL A 29 -6.53 15.36 3.91
CA VAL A 29 -5.32 14.55 3.99
C VAL A 29 -5.44 13.43 2.97
N GLU A 30 -4.53 13.41 2.01
CA GLU A 30 -4.47 12.39 0.98
C GLU A 30 -3.24 11.52 1.20
N ARG A 31 -3.45 10.20 1.20
CA ARG A 31 -2.41 9.21 1.48
C ARG A 31 -2.34 8.24 0.32
N SER A 32 -1.14 7.99 -0.17
CA SER A 32 -0.91 7.14 -1.34
C SER A 32 0.33 6.27 -1.20
N LEU A 33 0.25 5.05 -1.73
CA LEU A 33 1.36 4.10 -1.84
C LEU A 33 1.63 3.82 -3.32
N LEU A 34 2.83 4.17 -3.77
CA LEU A 34 3.32 3.86 -5.11
C LEU A 34 4.10 2.56 -5.10
N ILE A 35 3.66 1.58 -5.90
CA ILE A 35 4.33 0.30 -6.08
C ILE A 35 4.96 0.25 -7.47
N ARG A 36 6.29 0.06 -7.50
CA ARG A 36 7.06 -0.12 -8.74
C ARG A 36 7.68 -1.50 -8.79
N THR A 37 7.79 -2.05 -9.99
CA THR A 37 8.43 -3.35 -10.19
C THR A 37 9.44 -3.29 -11.32
N SER A 38 10.48 -4.10 -11.20
CA SER A 38 11.48 -4.33 -12.24
C SER A 38 11.53 -5.83 -12.54
N PRO A 39 11.12 -6.27 -13.76
CA PRO A 39 10.59 -5.48 -14.86
C PRO A 39 9.19 -4.88 -14.58
N PRO A 40 8.77 -3.82 -15.31
CA PRO A 40 7.46 -3.20 -15.14
C PRO A 40 6.34 -4.05 -15.75
N GLY A 41 5.10 -3.83 -15.30
CA GLY A 41 3.90 -4.51 -15.78
C GLY A 41 3.53 -5.77 -15.00
N ALA A 42 4.09 -5.95 -13.80
CA ALA A 42 3.70 -7.03 -12.90
C ALA A 42 2.36 -6.70 -12.23
N THR A 43 1.51 -7.71 -12.05
CA THR A 43 0.25 -7.59 -11.32
C THR A 43 0.55 -7.49 -9.84
N VAL A 44 -0.04 -6.50 -9.19
CA VAL A 44 0.15 -6.17 -7.78
C VAL A 44 -1.11 -6.56 -7.02
N PHE A 45 -0.90 -7.23 -5.89
CA PHE A 45 -1.92 -7.58 -4.93
C PHE A 45 -1.56 -6.97 -3.59
N VAL A 46 -2.55 -6.39 -2.93
CA VAL A 46 -2.44 -5.82 -1.59
C VAL A 46 -3.47 -6.49 -0.70
N ASP A 47 -3.01 -7.10 0.39
CA ASP A 47 -3.84 -7.88 1.32
C ASP A 47 -4.71 -8.93 0.61
N GLY A 48 -4.17 -9.51 -0.47
CA GLY A 48 -4.83 -10.52 -1.30
C GLY A 48 -5.77 -9.97 -2.38
N ILE A 49 -5.98 -8.66 -2.45
CA ILE A 49 -6.83 -8.00 -3.45
C ILE A 49 -5.98 -7.50 -4.61
N GLU A 50 -6.36 -7.81 -5.85
CA GLU A 50 -5.70 -7.26 -7.03
C GLU A 50 -5.98 -5.75 -7.16
N VAL A 51 -4.93 -4.96 -7.22
CA VAL A 51 -5.01 -3.48 -7.30
C VAL A 51 -4.63 -2.95 -8.69
N GLY A 52 -3.98 -3.77 -9.51
CA GLY A 52 -3.64 -3.44 -10.90
C GLY A 52 -2.20 -3.81 -11.28
N LYS A 53 -1.74 -3.30 -12.42
CA LYS A 53 -0.37 -3.55 -12.94
C LYS A 53 0.58 -2.42 -12.59
N SER A 54 1.80 -2.77 -12.24
CA SER A 54 2.85 -1.81 -11.89
C SER A 54 3.34 -1.01 -13.10
N PRO A 55 3.72 0.28 -12.93
CA PRO A 55 3.61 1.07 -11.70
C PRO A 55 2.15 1.40 -11.36
N VAL A 56 1.77 1.25 -10.08
CA VAL A 56 0.42 1.52 -9.58
C VAL A 56 0.47 2.36 -8.31
N THR A 57 -0.42 3.34 -8.21
CA THR A 57 -0.60 4.18 -7.01
C THR A 57 -1.91 3.82 -6.34
N ILE A 58 -1.87 3.56 -5.04
CA ILE A 58 -2.99 3.03 -4.27
C ILE A 58 -3.28 4.01 -3.14
N PRO A 59 -4.49 4.59 -3.07
CA PRO A 59 -4.89 5.39 -1.91
C PRO A 59 -5.11 4.48 -0.70
N PHE A 60 -4.81 4.97 0.50
CA PHE A 60 -5.04 4.21 1.72
C PHE A 60 -5.52 5.08 2.88
N ASP A 61 -6.33 4.53 3.78
CA ASP A 61 -6.91 5.28 4.89
C ASP A 61 -6.15 5.08 6.21
N HIS A 62 -5.54 3.91 6.40
CA HIS A 62 -4.95 3.52 7.68
C HIS A 62 -3.49 3.10 7.54
N TYR A 63 -2.69 3.56 8.51
CA TYR A 63 -1.32 3.11 8.70
C TYR A 63 -1.28 1.69 9.25
N GLY A 64 -0.19 0.97 8.99
CA GLY A 64 -0.03 -0.41 9.44
C GLY A 64 0.90 -1.22 8.56
N THR A 65 0.80 -2.53 8.68
CA THR A 65 1.57 -3.48 7.87
C THR A 65 0.65 -4.09 6.82
N TRP A 66 1.02 -3.93 5.56
CA TRP A 66 0.25 -4.35 4.40
C TRP A 66 0.99 -5.50 3.72
N ASP A 67 0.28 -6.56 3.33
CA ASP A 67 0.86 -7.69 2.61
C ASP A 67 0.84 -7.42 1.11
N VAL A 68 2.00 -7.09 0.55
CA VAL A 68 2.14 -6.79 -0.87
C VAL A 68 2.71 -8.00 -1.59
N VAL A 69 1.97 -8.50 -2.57
CA VAL A 69 2.41 -9.57 -3.46
C VAL A 69 2.49 -9.04 -4.87
N VAL A 70 3.62 -9.24 -5.51
CA VAL A 70 3.85 -8.89 -6.92
C VAL A 70 4.06 -10.16 -7.72
N ARG A 71 3.31 -10.29 -8.81
CA ARG A 71 3.37 -11.46 -9.70
C ARG A 71 3.51 -11.00 -11.13
N MET A 72 4.46 -11.59 -11.85
CA MET A 72 4.55 -11.37 -13.28
C MET A 72 3.73 -12.40 -14.02
N GLU A 73 2.88 -11.94 -14.94
CA GLU A 73 2.26 -12.83 -15.92
C GLU A 73 3.29 -13.22 -16.98
N GLU A 74 3.35 -14.51 -17.28
CA GLU A 74 4.10 -15.03 -18.41
C GLU A 74 3.51 -14.47 -19.70
N ASN A 75 4.36 -13.95 -20.59
CA ASN A 75 3.96 -13.41 -21.88
C ASN A 75 4.98 -13.83 -22.93
N GLU A 76 4.49 -14.19 -24.11
CA GLU A 76 5.29 -14.60 -25.28
C GLU A 76 6.44 -13.62 -25.61
N LYS A 77 6.25 -12.34 -25.29
CA LYS A 77 7.20 -11.25 -25.59
C LYS A 77 8.34 -11.10 -24.58
N ARG A 78 8.34 -11.83 -23.46
CA ARG A 78 9.25 -11.58 -22.32
C ARG A 78 10.32 -12.67 -22.13
N GLY A 79 10.30 -13.71 -22.97
CA GLY A 79 11.25 -14.82 -22.95
C GLY A 79 10.83 -15.97 -22.03
N GLU A 80 11.57 -17.08 -22.11
CA GLU A 80 11.29 -18.39 -21.49
C GLU A 80 11.50 -18.44 -19.96
N ARG A 81 11.82 -17.32 -19.31
CA ARG A 81 12.15 -17.31 -17.88
C ARG A 81 10.98 -16.79 -17.06
N SER A 82 10.27 -17.69 -16.39
CA SER A 82 9.28 -17.34 -15.37
C SER A 82 9.97 -16.54 -14.26
N LEU A 83 9.30 -15.50 -13.77
CA LEU A 83 9.82 -14.67 -12.67
C LEU A 83 9.19 -15.13 -11.36
N ALA A 84 10.01 -15.26 -10.32
CA ALA A 84 9.53 -15.65 -9.01
C ALA A 84 8.58 -14.58 -8.44
N PRO A 85 7.38 -14.96 -7.96
CA PRO A 85 6.49 -14.02 -7.29
C PRO A 85 7.16 -13.54 -6.00
N GLN A 86 7.10 -12.24 -5.74
CA GLN A 86 7.66 -11.64 -4.53
C GLN A 86 6.53 -11.24 -3.58
N ARG A 87 6.60 -11.70 -2.33
CA ARG A 87 5.70 -11.30 -1.23
C ARG A 87 6.50 -10.56 -0.17
N ARG A 88 6.04 -9.38 0.24
CA ARG A 88 6.70 -8.55 1.25
C ARG A 88 5.65 -7.87 2.12
N GLN A 89 5.89 -7.88 3.42
CA GLN A 89 5.15 -7.05 4.36
C GLN A 89 5.73 -5.64 4.32
N VAL A 90 4.95 -4.69 3.84
CA VAL A 90 5.30 -3.26 3.77
C VAL A 90 4.75 -2.59 5.02
N HIS A 91 5.60 -1.91 5.79
CA HIS A 91 5.18 -1.20 6.99
C HIS A 91 5.05 0.30 6.72
N LEU A 92 3.81 0.79 6.68
CA LEU A 92 3.50 2.20 6.51
C LEU A 92 3.37 2.85 7.88
N SER A 93 4.40 3.58 8.30
CA SER A 93 4.41 4.29 9.59
C SER A 93 3.91 5.73 9.45
N PRO A 94 3.06 6.23 10.36
CA PRO A 94 2.61 7.61 10.33
C PRO A 94 3.77 8.58 10.56
N PRO A 95 3.84 9.68 9.77
CA PRO A 95 4.69 10.82 10.09
C PRO A 95 4.37 11.37 11.49
N TRP A 96 5.31 12.10 12.09
CA TRP A 96 5.17 12.62 13.45
C TRP A 96 3.91 13.51 13.64
N TYR A 97 3.49 14.22 12.60
CA TYR A 97 2.33 15.13 12.62
C TYR A 97 0.98 14.40 12.46
N GLN A 98 0.98 13.12 12.12
CA GLN A 98 -0.22 12.27 12.06
C GLN A 98 -0.26 11.23 13.17
N ARG A 99 0.51 11.44 14.24
CA ARG A 99 0.49 10.58 15.42
C ARG A 99 -0.45 11.17 16.46
N PHE A 100 -1.33 10.34 17.01
CA PHE A 100 -2.20 10.75 18.11
C PHE A 100 -1.39 11.38 19.27
N PRO A 101 -1.83 12.52 19.84
CA PRO A 101 -3.03 13.32 19.53
C PRO A 101 -2.79 14.49 18.55
N ILE A 102 -1.58 14.60 18.00
CA ILE A 102 -1.17 15.69 17.10
C ILE A 102 -1.94 15.61 15.77
N ASP A 103 -2.28 14.38 15.34
CA ASP A 103 -3.11 14.08 14.19
C ASP A 103 -4.38 14.94 14.10
N PHE A 104 -5.10 15.16 15.21
CA PHE A 104 -6.30 15.98 15.22
C PHE A 104 -6.05 17.42 14.72
N VAL A 105 -4.90 18.00 15.05
CA VAL A 105 -4.56 19.36 14.63
C VAL A 105 -4.32 19.41 13.12
N PHE A 106 -3.62 18.42 12.56
CA PHE A 106 -3.24 18.42 11.15
C PHE A 106 -4.32 17.85 10.22
N ASP A 107 -5.14 16.93 10.72
CA ASP A 107 -6.22 16.32 9.94
C ASP A 107 -7.50 17.18 9.99
N VAL A 108 -7.76 17.92 11.09
CA VAL A 108 -9.02 18.68 11.28
C VAL A 108 -8.83 20.20 11.25
N LEU A 109 -7.82 20.73 11.96
CA LEU A 109 -7.67 22.18 12.16
C LEU A 109 -6.80 22.85 11.09
N TRP A 110 -5.99 22.08 10.35
CA TRP A 110 -5.08 22.62 9.36
C TRP A 110 -5.82 22.91 8.05
N PRO A 111 -5.84 24.17 7.57
CA PRO A 111 -6.61 24.56 6.39
C PRO A 111 -5.96 24.14 5.05
N GLY A 112 -4.74 23.60 5.08
CA GLY A 112 -4.02 23.15 3.89
C GLY A 112 -4.30 21.70 3.51
N ASN A 113 -3.97 21.32 2.27
CA ASN A 113 -3.97 19.93 1.83
C ASN A 113 -2.63 19.27 2.22
N ILE A 114 -2.71 18.13 2.91
CA ILE A 114 -1.54 17.34 3.30
C ILE A 114 -1.49 16.11 2.41
N GLN A 115 -0.40 15.95 1.66
CA GLN A 115 -0.17 14.78 0.81
C GLN A 115 0.94 13.92 1.41
N VAL A 116 0.63 12.65 1.68
CA VAL A 116 1.58 11.67 2.17
C VAL A 116 1.73 10.58 1.11
N SER A 117 2.93 10.44 0.58
CA SER A 117 3.26 9.42 -0.42
C SER A 117 4.35 8.48 0.08
N PHE A 118 4.11 7.19 0.00
CA PHE A 118 5.10 6.14 0.21
C PHE A 118 5.47 5.51 -1.13
N GLU A 119 6.70 5.03 -1.27
CA GLU A 119 7.16 4.35 -2.48
C GLU A 119 7.85 3.04 -2.12
N GLU A 120 7.41 1.96 -2.77
CA GLU A 120 7.97 0.63 -2.60
C GLU A 120 8.37 0.05 -3.95
N SER A 121 9.61 -0.45 -4.02
CA SER A 121 10.16 -1.06 -5.23
C SER A 121 10.40 -2.56 -5.06
N PHE A 122 10.03 -3.33 -6.07
CA PHE A 122 10.15 -4.78 -6.12
C PHE A 122 11.01 -5.19 -7.33
N VAL A 123 12.02 -6.01 -7.09
CA VAL A 123 12.87 -6.55 -8.16
C VAL A 123 12.55 -8.03 -8.25
N LEU A 124 12.01 -8.45 -9.39
CA LEU A 124 11.63 -9.84 -9.63
C LEU A 124 12.83 -10.60 -10.18
N GLU A 125 13.12 -11.75 -9.56
CA GLU A 125 14.23 -12.60 -9.96
C GLU A 125 13.76 -13.71 -10.90
N PRO A 126 14.60 -14.12 -11.86
CA PRO A 126 14.34 -15.32 -12.66
C PRO A 126 14.17 -16.55 -11.76
N GLN A 127 13.18 -17.35 -12.09
CA GLN A 127 12.88 -18.61 -11.43
C GLN A 127 13.21 -19.77 -12.36
N ASP A 128 14.00 -20.72 -11.84
CA ASP A 128 14.23 -22.00 -12.50
C ASP A 128 13.07 -22.96 -12.17
N LEU A 129 12.19 -23.17 -13.14
CA LEU A 129 11.02 -24.03 -12.97
C LEU A 129 11.39 -25.51 -12.83
N ASP A 130 12.43 -25.97 -13.51
CA ASP A 130 12.85 -27.37 -13.48
C ASP A 130 13.39 -27.69 -12.08
N ALA A 131 14.29 -26.85 -11.57
CA ALA A 131 14.82 -26.98 -10.21
C ALA A 131 13.72 -26.88 -9.15
N LEU A 132 12.72 -25.99 -9.34
CA LEU A 132 11.58 -25.88 -8.45
C LEU A 132 10.72 -27.15 -8.46
N SER A 133 10.42 -27.68 -9.65
CA SER A 133 9.61 -28.88 -9.83
C SER A 133 10.25 -30.10 -9.16
N GLU A 134 11.57 -30.26 -9.31
CA GLU A 134 12.30 -31.36 -8.69
C GLU A 134 12.32 -31.23 -7.16
N ARG A 135 12.46 -30.01 -6.62
CA ARG A 135 12.34 -29.76 -5.17
C ARG A 135 10.97 -30.19 -4.65
N PHE A 136 9.89 -29.83 -5.33
CA PHE A 136 8.54 -30.26 -4.96
C PHE A 136 8.37 -31.78 -5.01
N ARG A 137 8.89 -32.43 -6.06
CA ARG A 137 8.86 -33.91 -6.19
C ARG A 137 9.66 -34.60 -5.10
N ALA A 138 10.85 -34.10 -4.77
CA ALA A 138 11.67 -34.65 -3.70
C ALA A 138 10.95 -34.61 -2.35
N THR A 139 10.33 -33.47 -2.00
CA THR A 139 9.52 -33.33 -0.77
C THR A 139 8.28 -34.24 -0.78
N ALA A 140 7.63 -34.42 -1.93
CA ALA A 140 6.48 -35.32 -2.04
C ALA A 140 6.89 -36.80 -1.81
N ARG A 141 7.99 -37.25 -2.40
CA ARG A 141 8.55 -38.59 -2.20
C ARG A 141 8.93 -38.85 -0.75
N GLU A 142 9.50 -37.85 -0.07
CA GLU A 142 9.80 -37.93 1.37
C GLU A 142 8.55 -38.22 2.21
N HIS A 143 7.39 -37.68 1.80
CA HIS A 143 6.09 -37.92 2.44
C HIS A 143 5.33 -39.13 1.89
N GLY A 144 5.97 -39.96 1.05
CA GLY A 144 5.35 -41.14 0.44
C GLY A 144 4.28 -40.82 -0.61
N ILE A 145 4.27 -39.60 -1.15
CA ILE A 145 3.31 -39.15 -2.16
C ILE A 145 3.95 -39.35 -3.54
N ALA A 146 3.39 -40.28 -4.33
CA ALA A 146 3.80 -40.50 -5.72
C ALA A 146 3.12 -39.49 -6.64
N SER A 147 3.85 -38.96 -7.64
CA SER A 147 3.28 -38.05 -8.62
C SER A 147 2.53 -38.85 -9.70
N PRO A 148 1.29 -38.48 -10.06
CA PRO A 148 0.56 -39.12 -11.17
C PRO A 148 1.24 -38.98 -12.54
N LEU A 149 2.21 -38.07 -12.65
CA LEU A 149 2.99 -37.81 -13.87
C LEU A 149 4.33 -38.56 -13.90
N ASP A 150 4.70 -39.26 -12.82
CA ASP A 150 5.84 -40.17 -12.88
C ASP A 150 5.48 -41.28 -13.87
N GLU A 151 6.35 -41.58 -14.85
CA GLU A 151 6.08 -42.64 -15.81
C GLU A 151 5.73 -43.93 -15.07
N PRO A 152 4.67 -44.66 -15.46
CA PRO A 152 4.39 -45.95 -14.86
C PRO A 152 5.64 -46.81 -15.03
N ALA A 153 6.16 -47.32 -13.91
CA ALA A 153 7.32 -48.19 -13.92
C ALA A 153 7.11 -49.25 -14.99
N ASP A 154 8.00 -49.26 -15.99
CA ASP A 154 7.99 -50.18 -17.11
C ASP A 154 7.80 -51.59 -16.52
N THR A 155 6.59 -52.13 -16.69
CA THR A 155 6.21 -53.39 -16.08
C THR A 155 6.77 -54.47 -17.01
N PRO A 156 7.64 -55.39 -16.50
CA PRO A 156 8.35 -56.34 -17.35
C PRO A 156 7.44 -57.30 -18.12
#